data_AF-A0A238U9R0-F1
#
_entry.id   AF-A0A238U9R0-F1
#
_cell.length_a   1.000
_cell.length_b   1.000
_cell.length_c   1.000
_cell.angle_alpha   90.00
_cell.angle_beta   90.00
_cell.angle_gamma   90.00
#
_symmetry.space_group_name_H-M   'P 1'
#
loop_
_entity.id
_entity.type
_entity.pdbx_description
1 polymer ?
#
loop_
_entity_poly.entity_id
_entity_poly.type
_entity_poly.pdbx_seq_one_letter_code
_entity_poly.pdbx_strand_id
1 'polypeptide(L)'
;MKQKLCVLLLLVLTQITVQSQDFLISAHRGNSSEAPENTLIANELAIDAKADFIECDVRRTRDGVLVLMHDSTLDRTTNTRGRLRNFNYSQLANVSAGYSRRFGNQFSNERIPTLREALVQAKGRAKVEIEIKESGLADAVVALVKELNMGNDVIIISFIFSELQRVKQISNIPIKYLVSIFWGSSTLRRVQSIGGEYFGPRGVVSTSRIREARAMGIEIISYTIDSERDIRRAIQNGQKGIATNYPRRAYRIRQELQGKSVITTEDILPVTDQLDTDEVIVYPNPTINSFQIKTDKVSGKVRIVNTLGQTVANFGNIKNVTNYNFTIPSLQSGRYIVIIETETSIEKLPLLIK
;
A
#
# COMPACT_ATOMS: atom_id res chain seq x y z
N MET A 1 -62.51 -27.49 13.17
CA MET A 1 -61.57 -26.38 13.50
C MET A 1 -60.21 -26.96 13.84
N LYS A 2 -59.26 -26.96 12.91
CA LYS A 2 -57.84 -27.30 13.16
C LYS A 2 -57.04 -26.01 12.94
N GLN A 3 -56.52 -25.42 14.01
CA GLN A 3 -55.68 -24.22 13.95
C GLN A 3 -54.31 -24.60 13.36
N LYS A 4 -53.94 -23.92 12.28
CA LYS A 4 -52.59 -23.96 11.70
C LYS A 4 -51.67 -23.14 12.60
N LEU A 5 -50.70 -23.79 13.22
CA LEU A 5 -49.59 -23.11 13.89
C LEU A 5 -48.50 -22.86 12.83
N CYS A 6 -48.52 -21.66 12.22
CA CYS A 6 -47.41 -21.17 11.42
C CYS A 6 -46.26 -20.80 12.36
N VAL A 7 -45.26 -21.68 12.50
CA VAL A 7 -43.97 -21.31 13.08
C VAL A 7 -43.22 -20.51 12.02
N LEU A 8 -43.30 -19.19 12.15
CA LEU A 8 -42.49 -18.25 11.38
C LEU A 8 -41.04 -18.36 11.87
N LEU A 9 -40.24 -19.17 11.18
CA LEU A 9 -38.80 -19.27 11.39
C LEU A 9 -38.17 -17.95 10.90
N LEU A 10 -38.05 -16.96 11.79
CA LEU A 10 -37.22 -15.78 11.53
C LEU A 10 -35.76 -16.25 11.48
N LEU A 11 -35.28 -16.59 10.27
CA LEU A 11 -33.86 -16.62 9.96
C LEU A 11 -33.33 -15.20 10.12
N VAL A 12 -32.91 -14.85 11.33
CA VAL A 12 -32.03 -13.70 11.55
C VAL A 12 -30.70 -14.09 10.93
N LEU A 13 -30.55 -13.83 9.62
CA LEU A 13 -29.26 -13.70 8.97
C LEU A 13 -28.59 -12.50 9.63
N THR A 14 -27.95 -12.71 10.78
CA THR A 14 -26.95 -11.78 11.30
C THR A 14 -25.88 -11.70 10.22
N GLN A 15 -25.97 -10.69 9.35
CA GLN A 15 -24.82 -10.24 8.60
C GLN A 15 -23.78 -9.91 9.65
N ILE A 16 -22.80 -10.79 9.79
CA ILE A 16 -21.59 -10.50 10.54
C ILE A 16 -20.95 -9.34 9.77
N THR A 17 -21.30 -8.13 10.15
CA THR A 17 -20.52 -6.95 9.84
C THR A 17 -19.20 -7.16 10.57
N VAL A 18 -18.26 -7.85 9.92
CA VAL A 18 -16.88 -7.82 10.34
C VAL A 18 -16.52 -6.35 10.29
N GLN A 19 -16.44 -5.73 11.45
CA GLN A 19 -16.06 -4.33 11.60
C GLN A 19 -14.59 -4.23 11.19
N SER A 20 -14.35 -4.13 9.88
CA SER A 20 -13.02 -4.10 9.25
C SER A 20 -12.33 -2.75 9.45
N GLN A 21 -12.73 -1.99 10.46
CA GLN A 21 -12.13 -0.71 10.86
C GLN A 21 -10.70 -0.87 11.39
N ASP A 22 -10.28 -2.10 11.70
CA ASP A 22 -9.05 -2.42 12.41
C ASP A 22 -7.96 -3.13 11.58
N PHE A 23 -8.16 -3.33 10.27
CA PHE A 23 -7.22 -4.03 9.40
C PHE A 23 -6.10 -3.11 8.88
N LEU A 24 -4.87 -3.42 9.25
CA LEU A 24 -3.68 -2.64 8.93
C LEU A 24 -3.06 -3.03 7.57
N ILE A 25 -2.69 -2.03 6.79
CA ILE A 25 -2.01 -2.15 5.51
C ILE A 25 -0.60 -1.58 5.67
N SER A 26 0.39 -2.44 5.50
CA SER A 26 1.80 -2.07 5.44
C SER A 26 2.28 -2.13 3.99
N ALA A 27 2.76 -1.01 3.45
CA ALA A 27 3.27 -0.92 2.09
C ALA A 27 4.69 -1.49 2.04
N HIS A 28 4.82 -2.72 1.54
CA HIS A 28 6.07 -3.50 1.52
C HIS A 28 7.11 -2.81 0.62
N ARG A 29 8.15 -2.27 1.26
CA ARG A 29 9.22 -1.46 0.66
C ARG A 29 8.69 -0.19 0.00
N GLY A 30 7.66 0.41 0.60
CA GLY A 30 6.81 1.45 -0.01
C GLY A 30 5.77 0.86 -0.98
N ASN A 31 5.22 1.69 -1.87
CA ASN A 31 4.33 1.21 -2.94
C ASN A 31 5.16 0.61 -4.09
N SER A 32 5.78 -0.53 -3.81
CA SER A 32 6.74 -1.19 -4.70
C SER A 32 6.11 -1.83 -5.93
N SER A 33 4.77 -1.81 -6.08
CA SER A 33 4.11 -2.12 -7.35
C SER A 33 4.25 -0.98 -8.37
N GLU A 34 4.24 0.28 -7.91
CA GLU A 34 4.19 1.49 -8.75
C GLU A 34 5.53 2.22 -8.87
N ALA A 35 6.48 2.00 -7.94
CA ALA A 35 7.79 2.63 -7.95
C ALA A 35 8.92 1.69 -7.46
N PRO A 36 10.20 2.04 -7.68
CA PRO A 36 11.33 1.25 -7.20
C PRO A 36 11.30 1.09 -5.69
N GLU A 37 11.41 -0.15 -5.21
CA GLU A 37 11.37 -0.47 -3.79
C GLU A 37 12.40 0.31 -2.95
N ASN A 38 12.08 0.60 -1.69
CA ASN A 38 13.00 1.26 -0.75
C ASN A 38 13.50 2.64 -1.23
N THR A 39 12.69 3.38 -1.99
CA THR A 39 12.96 4.77 -2.41
C THR A 39 11.99 5.75 -1.76
N LEU A 40 12.37 7.04 -1.72
CA LEU A 40 11.49 8.08 -1.18
C LEU A 40 10.23 8.25 -2.03
N ILE A 41 10.31 8.04 -3.35
CA ILE A 41 9.11 8.07 -4.20
C ILE A 41 8.15 6.90 -3.91
N ALA A 42 8.67 5.70 -3.62
CA ALA A 42 7.82 4.57 -3.23
C ALA A 42 7.13 4.82 -1.88
N ASN A 43 7.82 5.48 -0.95
CA ASN A 43 7.23 5.92 0.32
C ASN A 43 6.12 6.95 0.10
N GLU A 44 6.35 7.94 -0.76
CA GLU A 44 5.35 8.96 -1.10
C GLU A 44 4.08 8.32 -1.69
N LEU A 45 4.25 7.40 -2.65
CA LEU A 45 3.13 6.66 -3.24
C LEU A 45 2.41 5.74 -2.26
N ALA A 46 3.07 5.28 -1.19
CA ALA A 46 2.41 4.52 -0.13
C ALA A 46 1.51 5.41 0.74
N ILE A 47 1.95 6.63 1.06
CA ILE A 47 1.14 7.64 1.76
C ILE A 47 -0.09 7.99 0.93
N ASP A 48 0.10 8.21 -0.37
CA ASP A 48 -0.99 8.49 -1.31
C ASP A 48 -1.98 7.32 -1.42
N ALA A 49 -1.48 6.09 -1.37
CA ALA A 49 -2.28 4.87 -1.35
C ALA A 49 -3.03 4.63 -0.02
N LYS A 50 -2.87 5.53 0.97
CA LYS A 50 -3.49 5.41 2.30
C LYS A 50 -3.10 4.14 3.06
N ALA A 51 -1.86 3.68 2.86
CA ALA A 51 -1.27 2.66 3.71
C ALA A 51 -1.13 3.19 5.15
N ASP A 52 -1.35 2.31 6.13
CA ASP A 52 -1.21 2.69 7.54
C ASP A 52 0.27 2.73 7.94
N PHE A 53 1.09 1.87 7.32
CA PHE A 53 2.53 1.83 7.49
C PHE A 53 3.25 1.87 6.14
N ILE A 54 4.41 2.52 6.14
CA ILE A 54 5.44 2.36 5.12
C ILE A 54 6.43 1.33 5.68
N GLU A 55 6.60 0.19 5.02
CA GLU A 55 7.64 -0.77 5.39
C GLU A 55 8.93 -0.48 4.61
N CYS A 56 10.07 -0.58 5.28
CA CYS A 56 11.38 -0.35 4.67
C CYS A 56 12.46 -1.27 5.27
N ASP A 57 13.41 -1.66 4.42
CA ASP A 57 14.48 -2.58 4.77
C ASP A 57 15.76 -1.82 5.12
N VAL A 58 16.36 -2.06 6.29
CA VAL A 58 17.55 -1.31 6.74
C VAL A 58 18.80 -2.18 6.75
N ARG A 59 19.85 -1.64 6.14
CA ARG A 59 21.23 -2.14 6.19
C ARG A 59 22.20 -0.99 6.45
N ARG A 60 23.47 -1.30 6.72
CA ARG A 60 24.54 -0.30 6.87
C ARG A 60 25.57 -0.35 5.74
N THR A 61 26.06 0.82 5.37
CA THR A 61 27.26 1.00 4.54
C THR A 61 28.53 0.66 5.33
N ARG A 62 29.69 0.68 4.66
CA ARG A 62 31.00 0.43 5.29
C ARG A 62 31.31 1.40 6.43
N ASP A 63 30.95 2.66 6.25
CA ASP A 63 31.10 3.76 7.21
C ASP A 63 29.93 3.85 8.23
N GLY A 64 29.04 2.85 8.26
CA GLY A 64 28.01 2.72 9.28
C GLY A 64 26.73 3.52 9.05
N VAL A 65 26.57 4.17 7.90
CA VAL A 65 25.34 4.90 7.55
C VAL A 65 24.21 3.91 7.30
N LEU A 66 23.08 4.10 7.98
CA LEU A 66 21.86 3.32 7.79
C LEU A 66 21.15 3.74 6.51
N VAL A 67 20.95 2.78 5.60
CA VAL A 67 20.34 3.00 4.27
C VAL A 67 19.20 2.01 4.03
N LEU A 68 18.27 2.40 3.16
CA LEU A 68 17.17 1.55 2.75
C LEU A 68 17.60 0.59 1.64
N MET A 69 17.67 -0.70 1.93
CA MET A 69 18.00 -1.74 0.97
C MET A 69 17.65 -3.15 1.44
N HIS A 70 16.87 -3.86 0.65
CA HIS A 70 16.54 -5.26 0.93
C HIS A 70 17.74 -6.19 0.84
N ASP A 71 18.44 -6.16 -0.29
CA ASP A 71 19.50 -7.10 -0.63
C ASP A 71 20.83 -6.69 0.02
N SER A 72 21.72 -7.65 0.26
CA SER A 72 23.09 -7.35 0.74
C SER A 72 24.00 -6.80 -0.38
N THR A 73 23.53 -6.83 -1.62
CA THR A 73 24.22 -6.38 -2.83
C THR A 73 23.41 -5.32 -3.57
N LEU A 74 24.11 -4.46 -4.31
CA LEU A 74 23.53 -3.37 -5.11
C LEU A 74 22.91 -3.86 -6.42
N ASP A 75 23.27 -5.07 -6.84
CA ASP A 75 23.14 -5.59 -8.21
C ASP A 75 21.72 -5.62 -8.75
N ARG A 76 20.71 -5.87 -7.91
CA ARG A 76 19.32 -6.09 -8.36
C ARG A 76 18.58 -4.78 -8.62
N THR A 77 18.65 -3.84 -7.69
CA THR A 77 17.80 -2.64 -7.65
C THR A 77 18.52 -1.36 -8.07
N THR A 78 19.83 -1.44 -8.32
CA THR A 78 20.62 -0.26 -8.69
C THR A 78 21.36 -0.45 -10.02
N ASN A 79 21.99 0.62 -10.50
CA ASN A 79 22.90 0.58 -11.64
C ASN A 79 24.35 0.20 -11.27
N THR A 80 24.61 -0.17 -10.01
CA THR A 80 25.95 -0.52 -9.50
C THR A 80 25.96 -1.97 -9.01
N ARG A 81 27.14 -2.61 -8.99
CA ARG A 81 27.33 -3.98 -8.50
C ARG A 81 28.22 -4.03 -7.26
N GLY A 82 28.05 -5.07 -6.46
CA GLY A 82 28.88 -5.37 -5.31
C GLY A 82 28.11 -5.36 -3.99
N ARG A 83 28.78 -5.80 -2.92
CA ARG A 83 28.20 -5.84 -1.57
C ARG A 83 28.11 -4.44 -0.99
N LEU A 84 26.94 -4.07 -0.47
CA LEU A 84 26.69 -2.77 0.14
C LEU A 84 27.74 -2.40 1.20
N ARG A 85 28.10 -3.36 2.05
CA ARG A 85 29.10 -3.20 3.12
C ARG A 85 30.52 -2.87 2.65
N ASN A 86 30.79 -2.89 1.35
CA ASN A 86 32.09 -2.52 0.79
C ASN A 86 32.19 -1.03 0.42
N PHE A 87 31.08 -0.29 0.44
CA PHE A 87 31.01 1.11 0.01
C PHE A 87 30.76 2.03 1.20
N ASN A 88 31.42 3.19 1.23
CA ASN A 88 30.99 4.32 2.07
C ASN A 88 29.75 4.96 1.44
N TYR A 89 28.92 5.64 2.24
CA TYR A 89 27.71 6.27 1.70
C TYR A 89 28.02 7.34 0.64
N SER A 90 29.12 8.08 0.79
CA SER A 90 29.55 9.07 -0.21
C SER A 90 29.80 8.48 -1.59
N GLN A 91 30.19 7.20 -1.68
CA GLN A 91 30.38 6.50 -2.95
C GLN A 91 29.05 6.06 -3.59
N LEU A 92 27.99 5.99 -2.79
CA LEU A 92 26.64 5.59 -3.20
C LEU A 92 25.73 6.78 -3.50
N ALA A 93 26.13 8.01 -3.16
CA ALA A 93 25.31 9.20 -3.25
C ALA A 93 24.76 9.50 -4.66
N ASN A 94 25.43 9.02 -5.72
CA ASN A 94 25.01 9.17 -7.12
C ASN A 94 24.59 7.84 -7.78
N VAL A 95 24.50 6.75 -7.00
CA VAL A 95 24.02 5.47 -7.51
C VAL A 95 22.52 5.55 -7.70
N SER A 96 22.07 5.23 -8.91
CA SER A 96 20.65 5.19 -9.22
C SER A 96 20.03 3.96 -8.58
N ALA A 97 19.02 4.16 -7.74
CA ALA A 97 18.13 3.14 -7.19
C ALA A 97 16.83 3.00 -8.01
N GLY A 98 16.81 3.51 -9.25
CA GLY A 98 15.64 3.52 -10.12
C GLY A 98 15.16 2.15 -10.61
N TYR A 99 15.87 1.07 -10.29
CA TYR A 99 15.55 -0.32 -10.66
C TYR A 99 15.12 -0.47 -12.14
N SER A 100 16.00 -0.03 -13.04
CA SER A 100 15.70 0.10 -14.47
C SER A 100 15.27 -1.19 -15.17
N ARG A 101 15.68 -2.36 -14.67
CA ARG A 101 15.21 -3.66 -15.17
C ARG A 101 13.68 -3.82 -15.07
N ARG A 102 13.04 -3.10 -14.16
CA ARG A 102 11.59 -3.16 -13.94
C ARG A 102 10.88 -1.89 -14.41
N PHE A 103 11.48 -0.71 -14.18
CA PHE A 103 10.82 0.58 -14.43
C PHE A 103 11.46 1.43 -15.54
N GLY A 104 12.41 0.87 -16.30
CA GLY A 104 13.13 1.62 -17.33
C GLY A 104 13.85 2.84 -16.75
N ASN A 105 13.82 3.95 -17.49
CA ASN A 105 14.52 5.19 -17.09
C ASN A 105 13.63 6.17 -16.32
N GLN A 106 12.36 5.84 -16.07
CA GLN A 106 11.38 6.72 -15.43
C GLN A 106 11.86 7.23 -14.06
N PHE A 107 12.55 6.38 -13.30
CA PHE A 107 13.04 6.68 -11.95
C PHE A 107 14.56 6.75 -11.89
N SER A 108 15.23 7.06 -13.00
CA SER A 108 16.70 7.09 -13.07
C SER A 108 17.35 8.05 -12.05
N ASN A 109 16.63 9.09 -11.63
CA ASN A 109 17.09 10.05 -10.63
C ASN A 109 16.89 9.60 -9.17
N GLU A 110 16.17 8.49 -8.93
CA GLU A 110 16.02 7.95 -7.58
C GLU A 110 17.36 7.44 -7.06
N ARG A 111 17.63 7.72 -5.78
CA ARG A 111 18.88 7.38 -5.10
C ARG A 111 18.60 6.41 -3.96
N ILE A 112 19.65 5.79 -3.43
CA ILE A 112 19.57 4.97 -2.22
C ILE A 112 19.33 5.90 -1.02
N PRO A 113 18.15 5.91 -0.39
CA PRO A 113 17.87 6.79 0.73
C PRO A 113 18.57 6.29 2.00
N THR A 114 18.93 7.22 2.87
CA THR A 114 19.23 6.92 4.27
C THR A 114 17.93 6.62 5.03
N LEU A 115 18.02 5.86 6.12
CA LEU A 115 16.89 5.66 7.02
C LEU A 115 16.40 7.00 7.59
N ARG A 116 17.30 7.94 7.86
CA ARG A 116 16.95 9.28 8.37
C ARG A 116 16.04 10.03 7.38
N GLU A 117 16.40 10.07 6.10
CA GLU A 117 15.60 10.73 5.08
C GLU A 117 14.19 10.13 4.99
N ALA A 118 14.08 8.80 5.03
CA ALA A 118 12.80 8.12 5.00
C ALA A 118 11.94 8.41 6.25
N LEU A 119 12.53 8.40 7.44
CA LEU A 119 11.82 8.73 8.68
C LEU A 119 11.38 10.19 8.71
N VAL A 120 12.23 11.12 8.27
CA VAL A 120 11.87 12.54 8.14
C VAL A 120 10.72 12.73 7.15
N GLN A 121 10.73 12.03 6.01
CA GLN A 121 9.64 12.08 5.04
C GLN A 121 8.32 11.56 5.63
N ALA A 122 8.36 10.50 6.43
CA ALA A 122 7.17 9.87 7.01
C ALA A 122 6.62 10.62 8.22
N LYS A 123 7.46 11.36 8.97
CA LYS A 123 7.10 11.99 10.24
C LYS A 123 5.87 12.89 10.11
N GLY A 124 4.83 12.60 10.90
CA GLY A 124 3.55 13.32 10.89
C GLY A 124 2.65 13.01 9.69
N ARG A 125 3.06 12.11 8.79
CA ARG A 125 2.36 11.77 7.54
C ARG A 125 1.96 10.30 7.47
N ALA A 126 2.79 9.39 8.00
CA ALA A 126 2.54 7.96 8.09
C ALA A 126 3.37 7.30 9.20
N LYS A 127 2.96 6.10 9.62
CA LYS A 127 3.77 5.24 10.48
C LYS A 127 4.75 4.42 9.64
N VAL A 128 5.77 3.85 10.28
CA VAL A 128 6.85 3.12 9.60
C VAL A 128 7.07 1.75 10.24
N GLU A 129 7.16 0.70 9.41
CA GLU A 129 7.71 -0.59 9.81
C GLU A 129 9.16 -0.68 9.32
N ILE A 130 10.11 -0.81 10.24
CA ILE A 130 11.54 -0.83 9.90
C ILE A 130 12.06 -2.25 10.02
N GLU A 131 12.42 -2.90 8.90
CA GLU A 131 13.05 -4.22 8.92
C GLU A 131 14.55 -4.12 9.16
N ILE A 132 15.04 -4.66 10.28
CA ILE A 132 16.48 -4.86 10.48
C ILE A 132 16.93 -6.10 9.70
N LYS A 133 17.70 -5.90 8.62
CA LYS A 133 18.16 -6.97 7.72
C LYS A 133 19.45 -7.68 8.13
N GLU A 134 20.16 -7.16 9.13
CA GLU A 134 21.46 -7.67 9.55
C GLU A 134 21.74 -7.37 11.03
N SER A 135 22.56 -8.21 11.67
CA SER A 135 22.85 -8.08 13.09
C SER A 135 23.67 -6.82 13.43
N GLY A 136 23.46 -6.31 14.63
CA GLY A 136 24.16 -5.17 15.21
C GLY A 136 23.61 -3.81 14.76
N LEU A 137 22.33 -3.72 14.38
CA LEU A 137 21.70 -2.46 13.98
C LEU A 137 20.68 -1.94 14.98
N ALA A 138 20.15 -2.79 15.87
CA ALA A 138 19.10 -2.44 16.82
C ALA A 138 19.38 -1.12 17.58
N ASP A 139 20.57 -0.99 18.18
CA ASP A 139 20.94 0.22 18.94
C ASP A 139 20.93 1.49 18.07
N ALA A 140 21.50 1.43 16.86
CA ALA A 140 21.57 2.57 15.95
C ALA A 140 20.19 2.97 15.41
N VAL A 141 19.36 1.99 15.06
CA VAL A 141 17.98 2.22 14.60
C VAL A 141 17.15 2.83 15.72
N VAL A 142 17.18 2.26 16.93
CA VAL A 142 16.44 2.79 18.08
C VAL A 142 16.91 4.20 18.45
N ALA A 143 18.21 4.47 18.42
CA ALA A 143 18.76 5.79 18.69
C ALA A 143 18.22 6.83 17.71
N LEU A 144 18.20 6.53 16.41
CA LEU A 144 17.65 7.41 15.39
C LEU A 144 16.14 7.65 15.56
N VAL A 145 15.37 6.60 15.85
CA VAL A 145 13.92 6.72 16.09
C VAL A 145 13.63 7.62 17.30
N LYS A 146 14.41 7.47 18.39
CA LYS A 146 14.31 8.34 19.58
C LYS A 146 14.71 9.78 19.26
N GLU A 147 15.82 9.98 18.56
CA GLU A 147 16.30 11.30 18.13
C GLU A 147 15.22 12.05 17.32
N LEU A 148 14.55 11.34 16.41
CA LEU A 148 13.47 11.91 15.60
C LEU A 148 12.13 11.99 16.33
N ASN A 149 12.02 11.55 17.59
CA ASN A 149 10.79 11.49 18.38
C ASN A 149 9.65 10.70 17.69
N MET A 150 9.98 9.56 17.07
CA MET A 150 9.04 8.71 16.32
C MET A 150 8.69 7.40 17.04
N GLY A 151 8.98 7.28 18.33
CA GLY A 151 8.78 6.03 19.08
C GLY A 151 7.35 5.49 19.08
N ASN A 152 6.34 6.35 18.88
CA ASN A 152 4.92 5.96 18.79
C ASN A 152 4.45 5.66 17.35
N ASP A 153 5.27 5.99 16.36
CA ASP A 153 4.94 5.90 14.94
C ASP A 153 5.76 4.81 14.22
N VAL A 154 6.55 4.04 14.95
CA VAL A 154 7.45 3.02 14.42
C VAL A 154 7.15 1.65 15.03
N ILE A 155 7.24 0.62 14.21
CA ILE A 155 7.38 -0.77 14.64
C ILE A 155 8.72 -1.29 14.09
N ILE A 156 9.49 -2.01 14.90
CA ILE A 156 10.71 -2.68 14.42
C ILE A 156 10.41 -4.14 14.07
N ILE A 157 10.80 -4.55 12.88
CA ILE A 157 10.51 -5.88 12.35
C ILE A 157 11.84 -6.56 11.99
N SER A 158 11.92 -7.89 12.10
CA SER A 158 13.13 -8.62 11.69
C SER A 158 12.92 -10.13 11.67
N PHE A 159 13.70 -10.83 10.84
CA PHE A 159 13.94 -12.27 10.95
C PHE A 159 14.98 -12.63 12.00
N ILE A 160 15.78 -11.65 12.45
CA ILE A 160 16.89 -11.85 13.39
C ILE A 160 16.35 -11.62 14.80
N PHE A 161 15.91 -12.70 15.44
CA PHE A 161 15.26 -12.63 16.76
C PHE A 161 16.10 -11.88 17.82
N SER A 162 17.43 -12.02 17.79
CA SER A 162 18.32 -11.33 18.73
C SER A 162 18.29 -9.80 18.58
N GLU A 163 18.04 -9.27 17.38
CA GLU A 163 17.85 -7.83 17.18
C GLU A 163 16.56 -7.36 17.85
N LEU A 164 15.47 -8.13 17.73
CA LEU A 164 14.20 -7.80 18.38
C LEU A 164 14.30 -7.88 19.91
N GLN A 165 15.02 -8.88 20.43
CA GLN A 165 15.37 -8.94 21.84
C GLN A 165 16.12 -7.68 22.28
N ARG A 166 17.11 -7.25 21.50
CA ARG A 166 17.87 -6.04 21.81
C ARG A 166 16.96 -4.81 21.80
N VAL A 167 16.08 -4.64 20.82
CA VAL A 167 15.10 -3.54 20.76
C VAL A 167 14.25 -3.48 22.02
N LYS A 168 13.72 -4.62 22.49
CA LYS A 168 12.90 -4.69 23.72
C LYS A 168 13.68 -4.42 25.00
N GLN A 169 15.00 -4.65 25.01
CA GLN A 169 15.85 -4.30 26.15
C GLN A 169 16.12 -2.80 26.28
N ILE A 170 16.11 -2.05 25.16
CA ILE A 170 16.55 -0.65 25.11
C ILE A 170 15.44 0.35 24.79
N SER A 171 14.23 -0.14 24.49
CA SER A 171 13.08 0.69 24.12
C SER A 171 11.74 -0.02 24.33
N ASN A 172 10.66 0.78 24.33
CA ASN A 172 9.28 0.29 24.30
C ASN A 172 8.69 0.27 22.89
N ILE A 173 9.52 0.38 21.84
CA ILE A 173 9.03 0.35 20.46
C ILE A 173 8.46 -1.05 20.18
N PRO A 174 7.22 -1.15 19.65
CA PRO A 174 6.64 -2.45 19.34
C PRO A 174 7.48 -3.24 18.34
N ILE A 175 7.47 -4.56 18.46
CA ILE A 175 8.21 -5.45 17.56
C ILE A 175 7.33 -6.43 16.81
N LYS A 176 7.76 -6.79 15.59
CA LYS A 176 7.18 -7.87 14.79
C LYS A 176 8.24 -8.89 14.41
N TYR A 177 8.09 -10.13 14.89
CA TYR A 177 8.98 -11.22 14.50
C TYR A 177 8.56 -11.87 13.18
N LEU A 178 9.47 -11.91 12.22
CA LEU A 178 9.23 -12.46 10.87
C LEU A 178 9.72 -13.91 10.77
N VAL A 179 8.96 -14.76 10.08
CA VAL A 179 9.37 -16.14 9.77
C VAL A 179 8.98 -16.55 8.35
N SER A 180 9.90 -17.22 7.65
CA SER A 180 9.72 -17.59 6.24
C SER A 180 8.87 -18.84 6.02
N ILE A 181 8.99 -19.83 6.90
CA ILE A 181 8.30 -21.13 6.82
C ILE A 181 8.14 -21.72 8.22
N PHE A 182 7.30 -22.74 8.36
CA PHE A 182 7.09 -23.59 9.55
C PHE A 182 7.12 -22.87 10.90
N TRP A 183 5.95 -22.57 11.44
CA TRP A 183 5.80 -22.02 12.77
C TRP A 183 4.64 -22.67 13.50
N GLY A 184 4.66 -22.56 14.82
CA GLY A 184 3.59 -23.04 15.68
C GLY A 184 3.64 -22.36 17.03
N SER A 185 3.02 -22.99 18.02
CA SER A 185 2.88 -22.44 19.38
C SER A 185 4.23 -22.14 20.04
N SER A 186 5.28 -22.90 19.74
CA SER A 186 6.64 -22.64 20.25
C SER A 186 7.22 -21.33 19.71
N THR A 187 6.96 -21.00 18.44
CA THR A 187 7.36 -19.73 17.83
C THR A 187 6.63 -18.56 18.48
N LEU A 188 5.31 -18.69 18.68
CA LEU A 188 4.50 -17.67 19.36
C LEU A 188 4.95 -17.47 20.82
N ARG A 189 5.22 -18.54 21.57
CA ARG A 189 5.79 -18.45 22.93
C ARG A 189 7.13 -17.71 22.97
N ARG A 190 7.96 -17.88 21.94
CA ARG A 190 9.23 -17.16 21.82
C ARG A 190 9.02 -15.66 21.59
N VAL A 191 8.01 -15.27 20.81
CA VAL A 191 7.62 -13.85 20.66
C VAL A 191 7.08 -13.30 22.00
N GLN A 192 6.19 -14.05 22.64
CA GLN A 192 5.62 -13.68 23.93
C GLN A 192 6.67 -13.51 25.02
N SER A 193 7.70 -14.37 25.06
CA SER A 193 8.73 -14.35 26.11
C SER A 193 9.60 -13.09 26.10
N ILE A 194 9.59 -12.31 25.01
CA ILE A 194 10.29 -11.04 24.91
C ILE A 194 9.33 -9.85 24.92
N GLY A 195 8.04 -10.11 25.19
CA GLY A 195 6.96 -9.12 25.17
C GLY A 195 6.64 -8.59 23.78
N GLY A 196 6.79 -9.43 22.73
CA GLY A 196 6.50 -9.04 21.36
C GLY A 196 5.00 -8.93 21.07
N GLU A 197 4.61 -7.85 20.40
CA GLU A 197 3.21 -7.49 20.13
C GLU A 197 2.70 -8.11 18.83
N TYR A 198 3.58 -8.26 17.83
CA TYR A 198 3.22 -8.72 16.51
C TYR A 198 4.03 -9.93 16.05
N PHE A 199 3.38 -10.77 15.25
CA PHE A 199 4.02 -11.88 14.56
C PHE A 199 3.68 -11.82 13.07
N GLY A 200 4.71 -11.89 12.24
CA GLY A 200 4.60 -11.81 10.79
C GLY A 200 5.01 -13.10 10.12
N PRO A 201 4.10 -14.07 9.96
CA PRO A 201 4.36 -15.25 9.14
C PRO A 201 4.15 -14.93 7.66
N ARG A 202 4.71 -15.78 6.79
CA ARG A 202 4.44 -15.68 5.36
C ARG A 202 3.01 -16.13 5.01
N GLY A 203 2.27 -15.30 4.27
CA GLY A 203 0.97 -15.63 3.69
C GLY A 203 -0.25 -15.56 4.62
N VAL A 204 -1.41 -15.96 4.08
CA VAL A 204 -2.70 -15.95 4.81
C VAL A 204 -2.69 -16.99 5.92
N VAL A 205 -3.16 -16.60 7.10
CA VAL A 205 -3.20 -17.45 8.31
C VAL A 205 -4.64 -17.89 8.58
N SER A 206 -4.81 -19.14 9.05
CA SER A 206 -6.13 -19.65 9.42
C SER A 206 -6.68 -18.96 10.67
N THR A 207 -8.02 -18.86 10.77
CA THR A 207 -8.69 -18.30 11.96
C THR A 207 -8.30 -19.00 13.26
N SER A 208 -8.06 -20.32 13.24
CA SER A 208 -7.62 -21.07 14.43
C SER A 208 -6.27 -20.59 14.95
N ARG A 209 -5.30 -20.38 14.06
CA ARG A 209 -3.96 -19.89 14.39
C ARG A 209 -3.97 -18.41 14.81
N ILE A 210 -4.83 -17.60 14.23
CA ILE A 210 -5.03 -16.21 14.64
C ILE A 210 -5.57 -16.15 16.07
N ARG A 211 -6.57 -16.97 16.41
CA ARG A 211 -7.10 -17.05 17.78
C ARG A 211 -6.05 -17.53 18.77
N GLU A 212 -5.23 -18.51 18.39
CA GLU A 212 -4.11 -18.98 19.21
C GLU A 212 -3.11 -17.86 19.52
N ALA A 213 -2.70 -17.08 18.52
CA ALA A 213 -1.81 -15.95 18.72
C ALA A 213 -2.43 -14.87 19.62
N ARG A 214 -3.69 -14.51 19.39
CA ARG A 214 -4.41 -13.51 20.21
C ARG A 214 -4.55 -13.94 21.66
N ALA A 215 -4.78 -15.22 21.94
CA ALA A 215 -4.81 -15.76 23.29
C ALA A 215 -3.47 -15.59 24.04
N MET A 216 -2.37 -15.39 23.30
CA MET A 216 -1.04 -15.08 23.84
C MET A 216 -0.74 -13.57 23.87
N GLY A 217 -1.71 -12.71 23.50
CA GLY A 217 -1.52 -11.26 23.39
C GLY A 217 -0.78 -10.82 22.12
N ILE A 218 -0.72 -11.68 21.09
CA ILE A 218 0.02 -11.42 19.85
C ILE A 218 -0.96 -11.22 18.68
N GLU A 219 -0.77 -10.15 17.92
CA GLU A 219 -1.52 -9.89 16.69
C GLU A 219 -0.74 -10.33 15.43
N ILE A 220 -1.48 -10.77 14.41
CA ILE A 220 -0.89 -11.29 13.15
C ILE A 220 -0.89 -10.22 12.06
N ILE A 221 0.31 -9.84 11.61
CA ILE A 221 0.53 -8.98 10.43
C ILE A 221 1.43 -9.72 9.45
N SER A 222 0.84 -10.45 8.50
CA SER A 222 1.58 -11.34 7.58
C SER A 222 2.26 -10.59 6.44
N TYR A 223 3.23 -11.22 5.79
CA TYR A 223 3.86 -10.73 4.56
C TYR A 223 4.02 -11.87 3.53
N THR A 224 4.32 -11.65 2.26
CA THR A 224 3.79 -10.56 1.45
C THR A 224 2.50 -11.08 0.82
N ILE A 225 1.40 -10.34 0.96
CA ILE A 225 0.07 -10.72 0.45
C ILE A 225 -0.35 -9.72 -0.63
N ASP A 226 -0.30 -10.15 -1.89
CA ASP A 226 -0.49 -9.25 -3.04
C ASP A 226 -1.78 -9.49 -3.82
N SER A 227 -2.29 -10.74 -3.83
CA SER A 227 -3.46 -11.08 -4.61
C SER A 227 -4.74 -10.61 -3.93
N GLU A 228 -5.70 -10.08 -4.70
CA GLU A 228 -6.99 -9.66 -4.16
C GLU A 228 -7.68 -10.77 -3.37
N ARG A 229 -7.66 -12.01 -3.90
CA ARG A 229 -8.20 -13.19 -3.23
C ARG A 229 -7.60 -13.35 -1.83
N ASP A 230 -6.28 -13.26 -1.71
CA ASP A 230 -5.60 -13.53 -0.44
C ASP A 230 -5.72 -12.35 0.53
N ILE A 231 -5.81 -11.11 0.03
CA ILE A 231 -6.15 -9.92 0.83
C ILE A 231 -7.54 -10.08 1.45
N ARG A 232 -8.56 -10.42 0.63
CA ARG A 232 -9.93 -10.67 1.12
C ARG A 232 -9.96 -11.77 2.16
N ARG A 233 -9.26 -12.89 1.91
CA ARG A 233 -9.17 -14.01 2.86
C ARG A 233 -8.48 -13.60 4.17
N ALA A 234 -7.41 -12.80 4.12
CA ALA A 234 -6.73 -12.32 5.32
C ALA A 234 -7.67 -11.49 6.20
N ILE A 235 -8.43 -10.57 5.59
CA ILE A 235 -9.43 -9.74 6.28
C ILE A 235 -10.54 -10.62 6.87
N GLN A 236 -11.11 -11.52 6.07
CA GLN A 236 -12.21 -12.42 6.50
C GLN A 236 -11.78 -13.39 7.61
N ASN A 237 -10.54 -13.88 7.58
CA ASN A 237 -10.00 -14.73 8.64
C ASN A 237 -9.77 -13.97 9.95
N GLY A 238 -9.83 -12.63 9.91
CA GLY A 238 -9.64 -11.75 11.05
C GLY A 238 -8.17 -11.47 11.36
N GLN A 239 -7.26 -11.50 10.38
CA GLN A 239 -5.87 -11.06 10.58
C GLN A 239 -5.83 -9.57 10.95
N LYS A 240 -4.84 -9.15 11.76
CA LYS A 240 -4.71 -7.73 12.13
C LYS A 240 -4.25 -6.86 10.98
N GLY A 241 -3.44 -7.42 10.08
CA GLY A 241 -2.98 -6.70 8.91
C GLY A 241 -2.14 -7.55 7.97
N ILE A 242 -1.64 -6.88 6.94
CA ILE A 242 -0.74 -7.46 5.93
C ILE A 242 0.33 -6.45 5.51
N ALA A 243 1.48 -6.96 5.08
CA ALA A 243 2.40 -6.26 4.21
C ALA A 243 2.15 -6.67 2.76
N THR A 244 2.07 -5.70 1.85
CA THR A 244 1.75 -5.91 0.44
C THR A 244 2.56 -4.98 -0.47
N ASN A 245 2.92 -5.46 -1.67
CA ASN A 245 3.48 -4.61 -2.71
C ASN A 245 2.42 -3.70 -3.34
N TYR A 246 1.12 -3.98 -3.12
CA TYR A 246 -0.02 -3.30 -3.74
C TYR A 246 -0.90 -2.61 -2.70
N PRO A 247 -0.40 -1.59 -1.97
CA PRO A 247 -1.16 -0.92 -0.91
C PRO A 247 -2.48 -0.30 -1.40
N ARG A 248 -2.52 0.21 -2.64
CA ARG A 248 -3.74 0.78 -3.23
C ARG A 248 -4.84 -0.27 -3.44
N ARG A 249 -4.46 -1.46 -3.91
CA ARG A 249 -5.34 -2.64 -3.99
C ARG A 249 -5.90 -3.01 -2.62
N ALA A 250 -5.01 -3.13 -1.64
CA ALA A 250 -5.39 -3.50 -0.29
C ALA A 250 -6.34 -2.47 0.32
N TYR A 251 -6.09 -1.18 0.09
CA TYR A 251 -6.95 -0.10 0.55
C TYR A 251 -8.34 -0.19 -0.09
N ARG A 252 -8.44 -0.40 -1.42
CA ARG A 252 -9.73 -0.63 -2.09
C ARG A 252 -10.53 -1.73 -1.42
N ILE A 253 -9.92 -2.91 -1.30
CA ILE A 253 -10.58 -4.11 -0.78
C ILE A 253 -11.03 -3.89 0.67
N ARG A 254 -10.18 -3.25 1.50
CA ARG A 254 -10.53 -2.90 2.88
C ARG A 254 -11.81 -2.06 2.93
N GLN A 255 -11.93 -1.07 2.04
CA GLN A 255 -13.06 -0.16 2.02
C GLN A 255 -14.33 -0.79 1.42
N GLU A 256 -14.21 -1.61 0.38
CA GLU A 256 -15.34 -2.37 -0.18
C GLU A 256 -15.95 -3.29 0.88
N LEU A 257 -15.12 -3.98 1.66
CA LEU A 257 -15.58 -4.83 2.76
C LEU A 257 -16.18 -4.03 3.93
N GLN A 258 -15.96 -2.70 4.00
CA GLN A 258 -16.66 -1.78 4.91
C GLN A 258 -18.00 -1.27 4.33
N GLY A 259 -18.42 -1.75 3.15
CA GLY A 259 -19.60 -1.25 2.46
C GLY A 259 -19.41 0.15 1.87
N LYS A 260 -18.17 0.63 1.74
CA LYS A 260 -17.87 1.92 1.11
C LYS A 260 -17.61 1.71 -0.39
N SER A 261 -18.26 2.51 -1.24
CA SER A 261 -17.90 2.58 -2.65
C SER A 261 -16.53 3.25 -2.80
N VAL A 262 -15.54 2.52 -3.34
CA VAL A 262 -14.21 3.05 -3.63
C VAL A 262 -13.91 2.83 -5.10
N ILE A 263 -13.41 3.88 -5.76
CA ILE A 263 -12.93 3.86 -7.14
C ILE A 263 -11.40 3.87 -7.06
N THR A 264 -10.70 2.90 -7.66
CA THR A 264 -9.23 2.90 -7.70
C THR A 264 -8.67 2.84 -9.10
N THR A 265 -7.38 3.16 -9.24
CA THR A 265 -6.65 3.14 -10.51
C THR A 265 -6.39 1.73 -11.05
N GLU A 266 -6.56 0.67 -10.26
CA GLU A 266 -6.43 -0.72 -10.74
C GLU A 266 -7.69 -1.24 -11.45
N ASP A 267 -8.83 -0.56 -11.27
CA ASP A 267 -10.06 -0.82 -12.05
C ASP A 267 -9.94 -0.30 -13.50
N ILE A 268 -8.77 0.24 -13.85
CA ILE A 268 -8.38 0.69 -15.17
C ILE A 268 -7.56 -0.45 -15.78
N LEU A 269 -8.19 -1.24 -16.66
CA LEU A 269 -7.52 -2.25 -17.49
C LEU A 269 -6.27 -1.67 -18.16
N PRO A 270 -5.24 -2.49 -18.45
CA PRO A 270 -4.15 -2.04 -19.31
C PRO A 270 -4.78 -1.66 -20.65
N VAL A 271 -4.54 -0.43 -21.10
CA VAL A 271 -4.80 -0.05 -22.48
C VAL A 271 -3.87 -0.89 -23.34
N THR A 272 -4.34 -2.06 -23.78
CA THR A 272 -3.75 -2.82 -24.86
C THR A 272 -4.25 -2.21 -26.16
N ASP A 273 -3.34 -1.99 -27.11
CA ASP A 273 -3.53 -1.34 -28.43
C ASP A 273 -4.49 -2.08 -29.40
N GLN A 274 -5.58 -2.64 -28.90
CA GLN A 274 -6.72 -3.07 -29.71
C GLN A 274 -7.98 -2.61 -29.03
N LEU A 275 -8.39 -1.41 -29.41
CA LEU A 275 -9.75 -0.96 -29.20
C LEU A 275 -10.58 -1.51 -30.36
N ASP A 276 -11.40 -2.51 -30.04
CA ASP A 276 -12.42 -2.99 -30.96
C ASP A 276 -13.76 -2.44 -30.45
N THR A 277 -14.29 -1.50 -31.24
CA THR A 277 -15.65 -0.95 -31.25
C THR A 277 -16.09 -0.04 -30.07
N ASP A 278 -16.62 1.13 -30.44
CA ASP A 278 -17.34 2.14 -29.62
C ASP A 278 -16.51 3.07 -28.71
N GLU A 279 -15.44 3.65 -29.25
CA GLU A 279 -14.52 4.52 -28.52
C GLU A 279 -14.94 5.99 -28.33
N VAL A 280 -14.86 6.45 -27.08
CA VAL A 280 -14.76 7.86 -26.70
C VAL A 280 -13.34 8.38 -26.99
N ILE A 281 -13.16 9.13 -28.07
CA ILE A 281 -11.86 9.70 -28.47
C ILE A 281 -11.65 11.09 -27.85
N VAL A 282 -10.61 11.24 -27.03
CA VAL A 282 -10.19 12.51 -26.39
C VAL A 282 -9.10 13.18 -27.25
N TYR A 283 -9.41 14.31 -27.90
CA TYR A 283 -8.40 15.10 -28.63
C TYR A 283 -7.81 16.20 -27.75
N PRO A 284 -6.48 16.32 -27.62
CA PRO A 284 -5.86 17.53 -27.09
C PRO A 284 -5.94 18.66 -28.13
N ASN A 285 -6.55 19.79 -27.77
CA ASN A 285 -6.50 21.02 -28.58
C ASN A 285 -5.16 21.73 -28.32
N PRO A 286 -4.38 22.10 -29.35
CA PRO A 286 -3.10 22.82 -29.19
C PRO A 286 -3.24 24.22 -28.56
N THR A 287 -4.47 24.69 -28.33
CA THR A 287 -4.73 25.91 -27.58
C THR A 287 -5.83 25.64 -26.54
N ILE A 288 -5.41 25.55 -25.28
CA ILE A 288 -6.24 25.55 -24.05
C ILE A 288 -6.95 24.22 -23.75
N ASN A 289 -6.77 23.76 -22.50
CA ASN A 289 -7.46 22.74 -21.67
C ASN A 289 -8.93 22.34 -22.01
N SER A 290 -9.18 21.98 -23.26
CA SER A 290 -10.47 21.52 -23.75
C SER A 290 -10.35 20.09 -24.26
N PHE A 291 -11.28 19.22 -23.89
CA PHE A 291 -11.39 17.88 -24.43
C PHE A 291 -12.84 17.58 -24.81
N GLN A 292 -13.01 16.72 -25.82
CA GLN A 292 -14.31 16.30 -26.32
C GLN A 292 -14.63 14.91 -25.77
N ILE A 293 -15.84 14.75 -25.23
CA ILE A 293 -16.40 13.42 -24.95
C ILE A 293 -17.43 13.13 -26.05
N LYS A 294 -17.15 12.13 -26.88
CA LYS A 294 -18.11 11.58 -27.83
C LYS A 294 -18.78 10.37 -27.19
N THR A 295 -20.08 10.45 -26.95
CA THR A 295 -20.87 9.32 -26.42
C THR A 295 -22.18 9.23 -27.19
N ASP A 296 -22.78 8.04 -27.20
CA ASP A 296 -24.15 7.86 -27.65
C ASP A 296 -25.09 8.35 -26.55
N LYS A 297 -25.72 9.51 -26.78
CA LYS A 297 -26.82 10.13 -25.99
C LYS A 297 -26.82 9.77 -24.51
N VAL A 298 -25.98 10.44 -23.71
CA VAL A 298 -26.05 10.28 -22.26
C VAL A 298 -26.80 11.45 -21.62
N SER A 299 -27.76 11.13 -20.74
CA SER A 299 -28.37 12.08 -19.82
C SER A 299 -28.02 11.65 -18.39
N GLY A 300 -27.35 12.52 -17.64
CA GLY A 300 -26.84 12.16 -16.32
C GLY A 300 -25.92 13.21 -15.71
N LYS A 301 -25.57 13.03 -14.44
CA LYS A 301 -24.61 13.88 -13.74
C LYS A 301 -23.20 13.56 -14.21
N VAL A 302 -22.47 14.57 -14.66
CA VAL A 302 -21.08 14.41 -15.08
C VAL A 302 -20.14 15.13 -14.13
N ARG A 303 -19.13 14.41 -13.67
CA ARG A 303 -18.02 14.96 -12.88
C ARG A 303 -16.71 14.31 -13.27
N ILE A 304 -15.62 15.03 -13.07
CA ILE A 304 -14.27 14.50 -13.25
C ILE A 304 -13.62 14.39 -11.89
N VAL A 305 -13.00 13.24 -11.66
CA VAL A 305 -12.20 12.98 -10.49
C VAL A 305 -10.74 12.78 -10.88
N ASN A 306 -9.83 13.20 -10.00
CA ASN A 306 -8.43 12.77 -10.10
C ASN A 306 -8.27 11.29 -9.70
N THR A 307 -7.06 10.76 -9.82
CA THR A 307 -6.72 9.39 -9.38
C THR A 307 -6.96 9.13 -7.88
N LEU A 308 -7.19 10.18 -7.09
CA LEU A 308 -7.52 10.13 -5.67
C LEU A 308 -9.05 10.11 -5.41
N GLY A 309 -9.87 10.11 -6.46
CA GLY A 309 -11.34 10.14 -6.37
C GLY A 309 -11.92 11.51 -5.98
N GLN A 310 -11.09 12.54 -5.85
CA GLN A 310 -11.54 13.90 -5.54
C GLN A 310 -12.14 14.53 -6.79
N THR A 311 -13.34 15.10 -6.67
CA THR A 311 -13.96 15.84 -7.76
C THR A 311 -13.14 17.10 -8.06
N VAL A 312 -12.52 17.13 -9.23
CA VAL A 312 -11.73 18.27 -9.73
C VAL A 312 -12.54 19.15 -10.68
N ALA A 313 -13.61 18.61 -11.26
CA ALA A 313 -14.60 19.38 -12.01
C ALA A 313 -15.99 18.73 -11.88
N ASN A 314 -17.03 19.54 -11.79
CA ASN A 314 -18.41 19.07 -11.72
C ASN A 314 -19.25 19.86 -12.74
N PHE A 315 -19.89 19.15 -13.64
CA PHE A 315 -20.68 19.74 -14.73
C PHE A 315 -22.19 19.59 -14.49
N GLY A 316 -22.59 19.00 -13.37
CA GLY A 316 -24.00 18.80 -13.05
C GLY A 316 -24.68 17.85 -14.02
N ASN A 317 -26.01 17.96 -14.11
CA ASN A 317 -26.83 17.08 -14.96
C ASN A 317 -26.83 17.58 -16.41
N ILE A 318 -26.25 16.81 -17.32
CA ILE A 318 -26.32 17.08 -18.76
C ILE A 318 -27.48 16.28 -19.37
N LYS A 319 -28.18 16.85 -20.36
CA LYS A 319 -29.33 16.22 -21.02
C LYS A 319 -29.12 16.11 -22.52
N ASN A 320 -29.42 14.94 -23.08
CA ASN A 320 -29.45 14.69 -24.52
C ASN A 320 -28.19 15.10 -25.27
N VAL A 321 -27.03 14.87 -24.65
CA VAL A 321 -25.77 15.31 -25.22
C VAL A 321 -25.20 14.25 -26.15
N THR A 322 -25.04 14.64 -27.41
CA THR A 322 -24.17 14.00 -28.39
C THR A 322 -23.05 14.99 -28.69
N ASN A 323 -21.81 14.65 -28.32
CA ASN A 323 -20.59 15.46 -28.47
C ASN A 323 -20.54 16.74 -27.60
N TYR A 324 -20.22 16.60 -26.31
CA TYR A 324 -19.94 17.77 -25.46
C TYR A 324 -18.47 18.12 -25.44
N ASN A 325 -18.19 19.42 -25.53
CA ASN A 325 -16.88 19.99 -25.27
C ASN A 325 -16.82 20.42 -23.81
N PHE A 326 -15.95 19.80 -23.03
CA PHE A 326 -15.64 20.27 -21.69
C PHE A 326 -14.35 21.08 -21.73
N THR A 327 -14.39 22.26 -21.13
CA THR A 327 -13.18 23.05 -20.85
C THR A 327 -12.99 23.10 -19.36
N ILE A 328 -11.83 22.67 -18.88
CA ILE A 328 -11.47 22.80 -17.47
C ILE A 328 -10.24 23.69 -17.36
N PRO A 329 -10.42 24.98 -17.05
CA PRO A 329 -9.30 25.85 -16.78
C PRO A 329 -8.44 25.26 -15.65
N SER A 330 -7.12 25.23 -15.85
CA SER A 330 -6.14 24.88 -14.81
C SER A 330 -6.03 23.40 -14.42
N LEU A 331 -6.60 22.45 -15.17
CA LEU A 331 -6.33 21.04 -14.92
C LEU A 331 -4.88 20.69 -15.33
N GLN A 332 -4.08 20.19 -14.40
CA GLN A 332 -2.68 19.82 -14.66
C GLN A 332 -2.60 18.55 -15.53
N SER A 333 -1.50 18.40 -16.27
CA SER A 333 -1.16 17.13 -16.95
C SER A 333 -1.24 15.98 -15.94
N GLY A 334 -1.95 14.91 -16.30
CA GLY A 334 -2.24 13.85 -15.36
C GLY A 334 -3.35 12.91 -15.82
N ARG A 335 -3.60 11.89 -14.99
CA ARG A 335 -4.67 10.91 -15.20
C ARG A 335 -5.90 11.30 -14.37
N TYR A 336 -7.05 11.20 -14.99
CA TYR A 336 -8.35 11.55 -14.45
C TYR A 336 -9.38 10.49 -14.86
N ILE A 337 -10.57 10.56 -14.26
CA ILE A 337 -11.70 9.70 -14.60
C ILE A 337 -12.92 10.60 -14.77
N VAL A 338 -13.58 10.50 -15.93
CA VAL A 338 -14.92 11.06 -16.13
C VAL A 338 -15.91 10.06 -15.54
N ILE A 339 -16.78 10.54 -14.66
CA ILE A 339 -17.87 9.78 -14.09
C ILE A 339 -19.17 10.34 -14.67
N ILE A 340 -19.96 9.46 -15.26
CA ILE A 340 -21.29 9.78 -15.77
C ILE A 340 -22.32 8.93 -15.00
N GLU A 341 -23.14 9.60 -14.20
CA GLU A 341 -24.18 8.95 -13.39
C GLU A 341 -25.55 9.22 -14.02
N THR A 342 -26.15 8.19 -14.60
CA THR A 342 -27.52 8.22 -15.10
C THR A 342 -28.49 7.76 -14.00
N GLU A 343 -29.79 7.72 -14.28
CA GLU A 343 -30.78 7.17 -13.33
C GLU A 343 -30.58 5.67 -13.07
N THR A 344 -29.94 4.94 -13.99
CA THR A 344 -29.87 3.47 -13.96
C THR A 344 -28.45 2.92 -13.97
N SER A 345 -27.42 3.74 -14.22
CA SER A 345 -26.04 3.30 -14.36
C SER A 345 -25.02 4.37 -13.94
N ILE A 346 -23.83 3.92 -13.56
CA ILE A 346 -22.65 4.78 -13.40
C ILE A 346 -21.59 4.29 -14.37
N GLU A 347 -21.24 5.13 -15.33
CA GLU A 347 -20.18 4.90 -16.30
C GLU A 347 -18.90 5.63 -15.88
N LYS A 348 -17.74 5.01 -16.12
CA LYS A 348 -16.42 5.55 -15.77
C LYS A 348 -15.51 5.48 -16.99
N LEU A 349 -15.05 6.63 -17.45
CA LEU A 349 -14.21 6.75 -18.64
C LEU A 349 -12.84 7.31 -18.24
N PRO A 350 -11.73 6.68 -18.65
CA PRO A 350 -10.40 7.20 -18.39
C PRO A 350 -10.16 8.50 -19.17
N LEU A 351 -9.48 9.46 -18.55
CA LEU A 351 -9.08 10.72 -19.17
C LEU A 351 -7.59 10.97 -18.90
N LEU A 352 -6.79 11.08 -19.96
CA LEU A 352 -5.39 11.48 -19.87
C LEU A 352 -5.23 12.91 -20.40
N ILE A 353 -4.73 13.79 -19.55
CA ILE A 353 -4.30 15.14 -19.95
C ILE A 353 -2.79 15.12 -20.12
N LYS A 354 -2.33 15.37 -21.35
CA LYS A 354 -0.91 15.45 -21.70
C LYS A 354 -0.37 16.84 -21.37
#